data_AF-A0A3C0QJ96-F1
#
_entry.id   AF-A0A3C0QJ96-F1
#
_cell.length_a   1.000
_cell.length_b   1.000
_cell.length_c   1.000
_cell.angle_alpha   90.00
_cell.angle_beta   90.00
_cell.angle_gamma   90.00
#
_symmetry.space_group_name_H-M   'P 1'
#
loop_
_entity.id
_entity.type
_entity.pdbx_description
1 polymer ?
#
loop_
_entity_poly.entity_id
_entity_poly.type
_entity_poly.pdbx_seq_one_letter_code
_entity_poly.pdbx_strand_id
1 'polypeptide(L)' 'MTTLGFIALFCFIAPNRLYGYLDAGTGSYMIQIIIAFAAGGAFAIKIFWRRIYAFIKRVSSRNKKNEQDKT' A
#
# COMPACT_ATOMS: atom_id res chain seq x y z
N MET A 1 32.57 25.20 19.93
CA MET A 1 33.63 24.16 20.10
C MET A 1 33.12 22.98 20.92
N THR A 2 32.42 23.19 22.03
CA THR A 2 31.81 22.11 22.83
C THR A 2 30.68 21.37 22.11
N THR A 3 29.83 22.07 21.37
CA THR A 3 28.72 21.50 20.58
C THR A 3 29.15 20.45 19.56
N LEU A 4 30.26 20.70 18.85
CA LEU A 4 30.85 19.75 17.91
C LEU A 4 31.36 18.48 18.61
N GLY A 5 31.92 18.63 19.82
CA GLY A 5 32.36 17.50 20.64
C GLY A 5 31.20 16.62 21.10
N PHE A 6 30.07 17.20 21.50
CA PHE A 6 28.87 16.45 21.87
C PHE A 6 28.26 15.68 20.69
N ILE A 7 28.24 16.28 19.50
CA ILE A 7 27.74 15.63 18.27
C ILE A 7 28.64 14.45 17.86
N ALA A 8 29.95 14.62 17.95
CA ALA A 8 30.91 13.57 17.64
C ALA A 8 30.84 12.40 18.65
N LEU A 9 30.71 12.71 19.94
CA LEU A 9 30.53 11.72 20.99
C LEU A 9 29.22 10.92 20.81
N PHE A 10 28.15 11.60 20.43
CA PHE A 10 26.86 10.98 20.14
C PHE A 10 26.91 10.04 18.93
N CYS A 11 27.58 10.44 17.84
CA CYS A 11 27.78 9.59 16.66
C CYS A 11 28.66 8.36 16.95
N PHE A 12 29.62 8.47 17.89
CA PHE A 12 30.52 7.37 18.25
C PHE A 12 29.82 6.29 19.11
N ILE A 13 28.87 6.69 19.95
CA ILE A 13 28.12 5.78 20.84
C ILE A 13 26.88 5.19 20.14
N ALA A 14 26.44 5.77 19.02
CA ALA A 14 25.28 5.29 18.28
C ALA A 14 25.49 3.84 17.77
N PRO A 15 24.52 2.93 17.96
CA PRO A 15 24.63 1.54 17.54
C PRO A 15 24.75 1.42 16.02
N ASN A 16 25.77 0.68 15.55
CA ASN A 16 26.15 0.62 14.13
C ASN A 16 25.20 -0.19 13.23
N ARG A 17 24.29 -0.99 13.79
CA ARG A 17 23.27 -1.73 13.00
C ARG A 17 21.99 -1.91 13.78
N LEU A 18 20.92 -1.27 13.32
CA LEU A 18 19.56 -1.48 13.78
C LEU A 18 18.77 -2.21 12.68
N TYR A 19 18.68 -3.54 12.75
CA TYR A 19 17.95 -4.38 11.78
C TYR A 19 16.47 -4.61 12.14
N GLY A 20 15.93 -3.85 13.11
CA GLY A 20 14.52 -3.83 13.44
C GLY A 20 13.95 -2.46 13.11
N TYR A 21 13.51 -2.27 11.86
CA TYR A 21 12.86 -1.04 11.39
C TYR A 21 11.41 -0.98 11.91
N LEU A 22 11.32 -0.90 13.24
CA LEU A 22 10.15 -0.62 14.06
C LEU A 22 10.51 0.59 14.94
N ASP A 23 11.10 1.62 14.33
CA ASP A 23 11.18 2.93 14.96
C ASP A 23 9.74 3.46 15.11
N ALA A 24 9.43 4.17 16.20
CA ALA A 24 8.06 4.62 16.50
C ALA A 24 7.46 5.51 15.38
N GLY A 25 8.33 6.12 14.55
CA GLY A 25 7.94 6.83 13.33
C GLY A 25 7.46 5.91 12.19
N THR A 26 8.02 4.71 12.01
CA THR A 26 7.68 3.81 10.90
C THR A 26 6.29 3.18 11.08
N GLY A 27 5.87 2.92 12.32
CA GLY A 27 4.52 2.42 12.60
C GLY A 27 3.44 3.37 12.06
N SER A 28 3.62 4.68 12.26
CA SER A 28 2.72 5.72 11.74
C SER A 28 2.69 5.75 10.21
N TYR A 29 3.84 5.59 9.56
CA TYR A 29 3.92 5.51 8.09
C TYR A 29 3.16 4.31 7.52
N MET A 30 3.25 3.14 8.16
CA MET A 30 2.51 1.95 7.71
C MET A 30 0.99 2.18 7.79
N ILE A 31 0.53 2.77 8.89
CA ILE A 31 -0.90 3.10 9.07
C ILE A 31 -1.34 4.12 8.02
N GLN A 32 -0.52 5.16 7.75
CA GLN A 32 -0.80 6.14 6.71
C GLN A 32 -0.89 5.51 5.31
N ILE A 33 0.00 4.58 4.97
CA ILE A 33 -0.02 3.88 3.68
C ILE A 33 -1.29 3.03 3.55
N ILE A 34 -1.69 2.32 4.60
CA ILE A 34 -2.92 1.53 4.62
C ILE A 34 -4.15 2.42 4.42
N ILE A 35 -4.20 3.56 5.12
CA ILE A 35 -5.29 4.53 4.98
C ILE A 35 -5.31 5.13 3.57
N ALA A 36 -4.16 5.53 3.03
CA ALA A 36 -4.04 6.08 1.68
C ALA A 36 -4.46 5.06 0.61
N PHE A 37 -4.06 3.80 0.76
CA PHE A 37 -4.46 2.72 -0.12
C PHE A 37 -5.97 2.45 -0.04
N ALA A 38 -6.54 2.38 1.16
CA ALA A 38 -7.97 2.17 1.35
C ALA A 38 -8.81 3.33 0.77
N ALA A 39 -8.43 4.57 1.08
CA ALA A 39 -9.12 5.76 0.58
C ALA A 39 -8.97 5.89 -0.95
N GLY A 40 -7.76 5.75 -1.48
CA GLY A 40 -7.48 5.81 -2.91
C GLY A 40 -8.16 4.67 -3.68
N GLY A 41 -8.14 3.46 -3.14
CA GLY A 41 -8.82 2.28 -3.70
C GLY A 41 -10.33 2.46 -3.73
N ALA A 42 -10.94 2.88 -2.61
CA ALA A 42 -12.38 3.15 -2.55
C ALA A 42 -12.80 4.26 -3.53
N PHE A 43 -12.01 5.32 -3.64
CA PHE A 43 -12.25 6.41 -4.58
C PHE A 43 -12.13 5.96 -6.04
N ALA A 44 -11.10 5.18 -6.36
CA ALA A 44 -10.92 4.60 -7.69
C ALA A 44 -12.09 3.67 -8.05
N ILE A 45 -12.51 2.80 -7.13
CA ILE A 45 -13.67 1.91 -7.32
C ILE A 45 -14.93 2.74 -7.61
N LYS A 46 -15.15 3.83 -6.86
CA LYS A 46 -16.30 4.73 -7.10
C LYS A 46 -16.25 5.38 -8.48
N ILE A 47 -15.09 5.88 -8.91
CA ILE A 47 -14.92 6.48 -10.25
C ILE A 47 -15.17 5.46 -11.36
N PHE A 48 -14.59 4.27 -11.22
CA PHE A 48 -14.62 3.25 -12.27
C PHE A 48 -15.78 2.26 -12.15
N TRP A 49 -16.73 2.48 -11.24
CA TRP A 49 -17.83 1.54 -10.93
C TRP A 49 -18.56 1.03 -12.18
N ARG A 50 -18.86 1.93 -13.12
CA ARG A 50 -19.51 1.59 -14.40
C ARG A 50 -18.67 0.66 -15.26
N ARG A 51 -17.34 0.85 -15.29
CA ARG A 51 -16.39 0.02 -16.05
C ARG A 51 -16.19 -1.34 -15.38
N ILE A 52 -16.10 -1.38 -14.04
CA ILE A 52 -16.08 -2.62 -13.26
C ILE A 52 -17.34 -3.44 -13.56
N TYR A 53 -18.52 -2.84 -13.47
CA TYR A 53 -19.79 -3.54 -13.70
C TYR A 53 -19.90 -4.06 -15.14
N ALA A 54 -19.52 -3.25 -16.13
CA ALA A 54 -19.49 -3.67 -17.53
C ALA A 54 -18.52 -4.84 -17.77
N PHE A 55 -17.36 -4.83 -17.11
CA PHE A 55 -16.39 -5.93 -17.17
C PHE A 55 -16.96 -7.22 -16.57
N ILE A 56 -17.55 -7.16 -15.38
CA ILE A 56 -18.19 -8.32 -14.71
C ILE A 56 -19.31 -8.89 -15.59
N LYS A 57 -20.18 -8.02 -16.13
CA LYS A 57 -21.26 -8.45 -17.03
C LYS A 57 -20.73 -9.15 -18.28
N ARG A 58 -19.65 -8.62 -18.88
CA ARG A 58 -19.01 -9.24 -20.05
C ARG A 58 -18.42 -10.61 -19.73
N VAL A 59 -17.77 -10.76 -18.57
CA VAL A 59 -17.20 -12.06 -18.13
C VAL A 59 -18.32 -13.08 -17.89
N SER A 60 -19.39 -12.69 -17.20
CA SER A 60 -20.55 -13.57 -16.95
C SER A 60 -21.27 -13.99 -18.25
N SER A 61 -21.44 -13.07 -19.20
CA SER A 61 -22.10 -13.36 -20.48
C SER A 61 -21.29 -14.30 -21.38
N ARG A 62 -19.95 -14.32 -21.27
CA ARG A 62 -19.11 -15.22 -22.06
C ARG A 62 -19.28 -16.68 -21.61
N ASN A 63 -19.60 -16.92 -20.34
CA ASN A 63 -19.80 -18.27 -19.83
C ASN A 63 -21.06 -18.94 -20.39
N LYS A 64 -22.17 -18.18 -20.56
CA LYS A 64 -23.41 -18.72 -21.15
C LYS A 64 -23.29 -19.11 -22.63
N LYS A 65 -22.39 -18.47 -23.39
CA LYS A 65 -22.26 -18.71 -24.83
C LYS A 65 -21.47 -19.99 -25.15
N ASN A 66 -20.57 -20.41 -24.25
CA ASN A 66 -19.78 -21.63 -24.41
C ASN A 66 -20.56 -22.91 -24.03
N GLU A 67 -21.67 -22.80 -23.31
CA GLU A 67 -22.52 -23.94 -22.92
C GLU A 67 -23.53 -24.30 -24.03
N GLN A 68 -24.01 -23.31 -24.80
CA GLN A 68 -24.94 -23.53 -25.92
C GLN A 68 -24.26 -24.00 -27.22
N ASP A 69 -22.94 -23.85 -27.35
CA ASP A 69 -22.17 -24.33 -28.52
C ASP A 69 -21.67 -25.77 -28.33
N LYS A 70 -21.99 -26.40 -27.18
CA LYS A 70 -21.64 -27.78 -26.84
C LYS A 70 -22.85 -28.74 -26.79
N THR A 71 -24.04 -28.26 -27.12
CA THR A 71 -25.29 -29.04 -27.31
C THR A 71 -25.76 -28.90 -28.74
#